data_AF-A0A537W744-F1
#
_entry.id   AF-A0A537W744-F1
#
_cell.length_a   1.000
_cell.length_b   1.000
_cell.length_c   1.000
_cell.angle_alpha   90.00
_cell.angle_beta   90.00
_cell.angle_gamma   90.00
#
_symmetry.space_group_name_H-M   'P 1'
#
loop_
_entity.id
_entity.type
_entity.pdbx_description
1 polymer ?
#
loop_
_entity_poly.entity_id
_entity_poly.type
_entity_poly.pdbx_seq_one_letter_code
_entity_poly.pdbx_strand_id
1 'polypeptide(L)'
;MTMVTLVLRNLLRRPTRTLLTAAGVALGVGLIVALLSISTGVQRTADELIHVGHADFGLFQSDVSDFSRSLLPESLATKVAQEPGVRAVARLKLFASEGPSSFFV
;
A
#
# COMPACT_ATOMS: atom_id res chain seq x y z
N MET A 1 21.17 35.27 -33.79
CA MET A 1 20.96 33.82 -33.53
C MET A 1 21.01 33.60 -32.03
N THR A 2 19.99 33.02 -31.44
CA THR A 2 19.91 32.77 -30.00
C THR A 2 20.80 31.60 -29.57
N MET A 3 21.44 31.70 -28.41
CA MET A 3 22.33 30.67 -27.85
C MET A 3 21.71 29.26 -27.84
N VAL A 4 20.42 29.16 -27.51
CA VAL A 4 19.66 27.89 -27.50
C VAL A 4 19.67 27.20 -28.87
N THR A 5 19.58 27.96 -29.97
CA THR A 5 19.58 27.43 -31.33
C THR A 5 20.94 26.85 -31.71
N LEU A 6 22.04 27.44 -31.21
CA LEU A 6 23.38 26.89 -31.40
C LEU A 6 23.57 25.59 -30.61
N VAL A 7 23.05 25.50 -29.38
CA VAL A 7 23.10 24.27 -28.56
C VAL A 7 22.33 23.13 -29.22
N LEU A 8 21.08 23.36 -29.63
CA LEU A 8 20.29 22.36 -30.36
C LEU A 8 21.00 21.91 -31.64
N ARG A 9 21.52 22.84 -32.45
CA ARG A 9 22.20 22.47 -33.70
C ARG A 9 23.48 21.65 -33.47
N ASN A 10 24.17 21.86 -32.36
CA ASN A 10 25.32 21.04 -31.96
C ASN A 10 24.90 19.64 -31.51
N LEU A 11 23.81 19.51 -30.76
CA LEU A 11 23.26 18.22 -30.33
C LEU A 11 22.78 17.38 -31.52
N LEU A 12 22.10 18.01 -32.50
CA LEU A 12 21.62 17.38 -33.73
C LEU A 12 22.73 16.97 -34.71
N ARG A 13 23.94 17.54 -34.60
CA ARG A 13 25.09 17.18 -35.47
C ARG A 13 25.73 15.84 -35.11
N ARG A 14 25.56 15.35 -33.88
CA ARG A 14 26.07 14.04 -33.42
C ARG A 14 24.98 13.28 -32.65
N PRO A 15 23.89 12.88 -33.33
CA PRO A 15 22.68 12.39 -32.68
C PRO A 15 22.93 11.11 -31.87
N THR A 16 23.77 10.21 -32.36
CA THR A 16 24.09 8.93 -31.71
C THR A 16 24.67 9.14 -30.30
N ARG A 17 25.69 9.99 -30.17
CA ARG A 17 26.34 10.24 -28.86
C ARG A 17 25.38 10.91 -27.89
N THR A 18 24.61 11.90 -28.37
CA THR A 18 23.61 12.61 -27.57
C THR A 18 22.51 11.66 -27.06
N LEU A 19 22.00 10.79 -27.93
CA LEU A 19 20.99 9.78 -27.58
C LEU A 19 21.51 8.79 -26.54
N LEU A 20 22.71 8.25 -26.74
CA LEU A 20 23.33 7.32 -25.78
C LEU A 20 23.49 7.95 -24.40
N THR A 21 23.96 9.20 -24.33
CA THR A 21 24.09 9.91 -23.04
C THR A 21 22.74 10.23 -22.40
N ALA A 22 21.77 10.70 -23.19
CA ALA A 22 20.44 11.03 -22.70
C ALA A 22 19.70 9.78 -22.20
N ALA A 23 19.81 8.67 -22.92
CA ALA A 23 19.24 7.38 -22.53
C ALA A 23 19.84 6.87 -21.22
N GLY A 24 21.16 6.93 -21.05
CA GLY A 24 21.81 6.55 -19.79
C GLY A 24 21.32 7.35 -18.59
N VAL A 25 21.20 8.67 -18.74
CA VAL A 25 20.66 9.54 -17.68
C VAL A 25 19.19 9.22 -17.40
N ALA A 26 18.37 9.07 -18.44
CA ALA A 26 16.95 8.77 -18.28
C ALA A 26 16.72 7.42 -17.57
N LEU A 27 17.50 6.39 -17.92
CA LEU A 27 17.44 5.09 -17.27
C LEU A 27 17.88 5.18 -15.80
N GLY A 28 18.96 5.90 -15.50
CA GLY A 28 19.45 6.07 -14.12
C GLY A 28 18.44 6.80 -13.23
N VAL A 29 17.92 7.94 -13.68
CA VAL A 29 16.90 8.70 -12.94
C VAL A 29 15.60 7.89 -12.82
N GLY A 30 15.17 7.24 -13.89
CA GLY A 30 13.97 6.40 -13.90
C GLY A 30 14.05 5.26 -12.89
N LEU A 31 15.21 4.60 -12.77
CA LEU A 31 15.42 3.53 -11.79
C LEU A 31 15.30 4.03 -10.35
N ILE A 32 15.90 5.19 -10.04
CA ILE A 32 15.83 5.80 -8.70
C ILE A 32 14.37 6.14 -8.35
N VAL A 33 13.64 6.76 -9.28
CA VAL A 33 12.22 7.13 -9.08
C VAL A 33 11.34 5.88 -8.94
N ALA A 34 11.61 4.82 -9.71
CA ALA A 34 10.89 3.56 -9.60
C ALA A 34 11.08 2.92 -8.21
N LEU A 35 12.31 2.86 -7.72
CA LEU A 35 12.61 2.34 -6.37
C LEU A 35 11.94 3.17 -5.27
N LEU A 36 11.96 4.51 -5.40
CA LEU A 36 11.26 5.39 -4.46
C LEU A 36 9.75 5.16 -4.49
N SER A 37 9.17 4.99 -5.68
CA SER A 37 7.73 4.73 -5.85
C SER A 37 7.33 3.38 -5.27
N ILE A 38 8.17 2.35 -5.42
CA ILE A 38 7.94 1.04 -4.78
C ILE A 38 8.02 1.18 -3.27
N SER A 39 9.06 1.83 -2.74
CA SER A 39 9.24 1.99 -1.29
C SER A 39 8.07 2.76 -0.64
N THR A 40 7.67 3.87 -1.25
CA THR A 40 6.53 4.68 -0.78
C THR A 40 5.19 3.98 -1.04
N GLY A 41 5.07 3.22 -2.12
CA GLY A 41 3.89 2.40 -2.41
C GLY A 41 3.69 1.32 -1.36
N VAL A 42 4.75 0.57 -1.00
CA VAL A 42 4.68 -0.45 0.05
C VAL A 42 4.33 0.16 1.40
N GLN A 43 4.91 1.32 1.76
CA GLN A 43 4.55 2.04 2.98
C GLN A 43 3.07 2.44 3.00
N ARG A 44 2.55 3.00 1.90
CA ARG A 44 1.14 3.36 1.79
C ARG A 44 0.22 2.16 1.86
N THR A 45 0.56 1.07 1.18
CA THR A 45 -0.25 -0.16 1.25
C THR A 45 -0.21 -0.77 2.65
N ALA A 46 0.94 -0.74 3.33
CA ALA A 46 1.06 -1.20 4.70
C ALA A 46 0.27 -0.31 5.67
N ASP A 47 0.36 1.02 5.53
CA ASP A 47 -0.44 1.97 6.30
C ASP A 47 -1.93 1.78 6.03
N GLU A 48 -2.35 1.66 4.77
CA GLU A 48 -3.74 1.39 4.42
C GLU A 48 -4.20 0.04 5.00
N LEU A 49 -3.41 -1.03 4.91
CA LEU A 49 -3.77 -2.32 5.52
C LEU A 49 -3.88 -2.25 7.05
N ILE A 50 -3.01 -1.47 7.71
CA ILE A 50 -3.07 -1.25 9.16
C ILE A 50 -4.28 -0.37 9.52
N HIS A 51 -4.67 0.57 8.66
CA HIS A 51 -5.80 1.49 8.87
C HIS A 51 -7.13 1.01 8.25
N VAL A 52 -7.17 -0.10 7.50
CA VAL A 52 -8.38 -0.69 6.88
C VAL A 52 -9.39 -1.10 7.95
N GLY A 53 -8.90 -1.43 9.16
CA GLY A 53 -9.72 -1.26 10.35
C GLY A 53 -9.50 0.14 10.89
N HIS A 54 -10.37 1.11 10.58
CA HIS A 54 -10.45 2.39 11.31
C HIS A 54 -10.83 2.21 12.80
N ALA A 55 -10.52 1.06 13.40
CA ALA A 55 -10.69 0.74 14.79
C ALA A 55 -9.32 0.85 15.45
N ASP A 56 -9.16 1.87 16.29
CA ASP A 56 -7.95 2.06 17.10
C ASP A 56 -7.70 0.88 18.07
N PHE A 57 -8.74 0.09 18.33
CA PHE A 57 -8.71 -1.09 19.21
C PHE A 57 -9.48 -2.26 18.61
N GLY A 58 -8.83 -3.44 18.57
CA GLY A 58 -9.47 -4.72 18.26
C GLY A 58 -9.85 -5.47 19.53
N LEU A 59 -11.12 -5.86 19.64
CA LEU A 59 -11.62 -6.72 20.72
C LEU A 59 -11.63 -8.16 20.22
N PHE A 60 -10.92 -9.04 20.92
CA PHE A 60 -10.83 -10.46 20.60
C PHE A 60 -11.15 -11.29 21.85
N GLN A 61 -11.73 -12.47 21.65
CA GLN A 61 -11.92 -13.41 22.75
C GLN A 61 -10.54 -13.94 23.19
N SER A 62 -10.27 -13.93 24.50
CA SER A 62 -9.06 -14.52 25.05
C SER A 62 -9.04 -16.04 24.82
N ASP A 63 -7.87 -16.60 24.52
CA ASP A 63 -7.61 -18.05 24.40
C ASP A 63 -8.12 -18.73 23.12
N VAL A 64 -8.27 -17.97 22.03
CA VAL A 64 -8.58 -18.53 20.70
C VAL A 64 -7.30 -18.61 19.88
N SER A 65 -6.91 -19.82 19.47
CA SER A 65 -5.70 -20.09 18.68
C SER A 65 -5.76 -19.56 17.23
N ASP A 66 -6.93 -19.10 16.78
CA ASP A 66 -7.16 -18.70 15.39
C ASP A 66 -8.28 -17.63 15.31
N PHE A 67 -7.98 -16.47 14.70
CA PHE A 67 -8.90 -15.32 14.59
C PHE A 67 -10.21 -15.66 13.87
N SER A 68 -10.21 -16.72 13.05
CA SER A 68 -11.37 -17.26 12.35
C SER A 68 -12.44 -17.87 13.28
N ARG A 69 -12.10 -18.21 14.52
CA ARG A 69 -13.00 -18.87 15.50
C ARG A 69 -13.47 -17.97 16.64
N SER A 70 -13.14 -16.67 16.61
CA SER A 70 -13.53 -15.74 17.65
C SER A 70 -15.03 -15.41 17.55
N LEU A 71 -15.84 -16.01 18.42
CA LEU A 71 -17.29 -15.82 18.47
C LEU A 71 -17.63 -14.72 19.49
N LEU A 72 -17.53 -13.46 19.07
CA LEU A 72 -17.98 -12.34 19.91
C LEU A 72 -19.51 -12.23 19.86
N PRO A 73 -20.20 -12.14 21.02
CA PRO A 73 -21.63 -11.86 21.04
C PRO A 73 -21.93 -10.51 20.38
N GLU A 74 -22.96 -10.45 19.53
CA GLU A 74 -23.35 -9.21 18.85
C GLU A 74 -23.74 -8.09 19.84
N SER A 75 -24.18 -8.47 21.04
CA SER A 75 -24.49 -7.56 22.15
C SER A 75 -23.27 -6.81 22.69
N LEU A 76 -22.05 -7.29 22.43
CA LEU A 76 -20.82 -6.63 22.88
C LEU A 76 -20.59 -5.31 22.14
N ALA A 77 -20.91 -5.23 20.84
CA ALA A 77 -20.78 -4.00 20.07
C ALA A 77 -21.64 -2.86 20.66
N THR A 78 -22.86 -3.20 21.10
CA THR A 78 -23.78 -2.23 21.73
C THR A 78 -23.28 -1.76 23.09
N LYS A 79 -22.66 -2.64 23.88
CA LYS A 79 -22.07 -2.28 25.18
C LYS A 79 -20.85 -1.38 25.01
N VAL A 80 -19.96 -1.71 24.07
CA VAL A 80 -18.75 -0.93 23.78
C VAL A 80 -19.11 0.45 23.23
N ALA A 81 -20.16 0.57 22.41
CA ALA A 81 -20.63 1.87 21.93
C ALA A 81 -21.17 2.80 23.04
N GLN A 82 -21.46 2.28 24.23
CA GLN A 82 -21.92 3.06 25.39
C GLN A 82 -20.76 3.55 26.27
N GLU A 83 -19.53 3.10 26.02
CA GLU A 83 -18.37 3.51 26.82
C GLU A 83 -17.90 4.94 26.48
N PRO A 84 -17.63 5.78 27.50
CA PRO A 84 -17.10 7.13 27.28
C PRO A 84 -15.76 7.09 26.55
N GLY A 85 -15.69 7.77 25.40
CA GLY A 85 -14.49 7.83 24.55
C GLY A 85 -14.56 6.96 23.30
N VAL A 86 -15.57 6.08 23.17
CA VAL A 86 -15.79 5.32 21.95
C VAL A 86 -16.61 6.15 20.96
N ARG A 87 -15.97 6.55 19.85
CA ARG A 87 -16.64 7.34 18.79
C ARG A 87 -17.49 6.47 17.86
N ALA A 88 -17.01 5.27 17.53
CA ALA A 88 -17.67 4.35 16.60
C ALA A 88 -17.24 2.91 16.89
N VAL A 89 -18.11 1.96 16.58
CA VAL A 89 -17.84 0.52 16.69
C VAL A 89 -18.15 -0.12 15.34
N ALA A 90 -17.19 -0.85 14.78
CA ALA A 90 -17.36 -1.63 13.56
C ALA A 90 -17.47 -3.12 13.89
N ARG A 91 -18.40 -3.82 13.24
CA ARG A 91 -18.56 -5.27 13.36
C ARG A 91 -17.80 -5.94 12.22
N LEU A 92 -16.82 -6.78 12.55
CA LEU A 92 -16.10 -7.58 11.56
C LEU A 92 -16.72 -8.98 11.48
N LYS A 93 -17.23 -9.36 10.31
CA LYS A 93 -17.67 -10.73 10.02
C LYS A 93 -16.72 -11.33 8.99
N LEU A 94 -15.87 -12.24 9.45
CA LEU A 94 -15.01 -13.03 8.57
C LEU A 94 -15.88 -14.11 7.91
N PHE A 95 -15.92 -14.13 6.58
CA PHE A 95 -16.58 -15.17 5.80
C PHE A 95 -15.50 -16.00 5.11
N ALA A 96 -15.32 -17.24 5.55
CA ALA A 96 -14.46 -18.19 4.85
C ALA A 96 -15.30 -18.90 3.77
N SER A 97 -14.92 -18.71 2.51
CA SER A 97 -15.45 -19.49 1.39
C SER A 97 -14.46 -20.61 1.09
N GLU A 98 -14.89 -21.86 1.17
CA GLU A 98 -14.08 -22.99 0.71
C GLU A 98 -13.92 -22.91 -0.81
N GLY A 99 -12.74 -22.53 -1.28
CA GLY A 99 -12.31 -22.79 -2.66
C GLY A 99 -11.95 -24.27 -2.83
N PRO A 100 -11.92 -24.83 -4.06
CA PRO A 100 -11.89 -26.29 -4.31
C PRO A 100 -10.61 -27.03 -3.87
N SER A 101 -9.70 -26.39 -3.16
CA SER A 101 -8.41 -26.97 -2.76
C SER A 101 -8.00 -26.47 -1.39
N SER A 102 -8.69 -26.96 -0.35
CA SER A 102 -8.24 -26.86 1.03
C SER A 102 -7.09 -27.84 1.29
N PHE A 103 -5.86 -27.37 1.17
CA PHE A 103 -4.68 -28.05 1.72
C PHE A 103 -4.52 -27.57 3.16
N PHE A 104 -4.97 -28.40 4.11
CA PHE A 104 -4.63 -28.26 5.52
C PHE A 104 -3.38 -29.10 5.78
N VAL A 105 -2.32 -28.49 6.33
CA VAL A 105 -1.19 -29.16 6.98
C VAL A 105 -1.27 -28.87 8.46
#